data_AF-A0A7C1B0R8-F1
#
_entry.id   AF-A0A7C1B0R8-F1
#
_cell.length_a   1.000
_cell.length_b   1.000
_cell.length_c   1.000
_cell.angle_alpha   90.00
_cell.angle_beta   90.00
_cell.angle_gamma   90.00
#
_symmetry.space_group_name_H-M   'P 1'
#
loop_
_entity.id
_entity.type
_entity.pdbx_description
1 polymer ?
#
loop_
_entity_poly.entity_id
_entity_poly.type
_entity_poly.pdbx_seq_one_letter_code
_entity_poly.pdbx_strand_id
1 'polypeptide(L)'
;MEALPKPGSSAKNPIDVANPMVHPSVLREALVGAAQDTRIDIQVLIQLLYHYKSMAMGLGKPLKEVVPYMELVDMIQEVRSGTGKPIVLVLPNLKRDNENMDVEEIIRETRSKAVERNIPVFDDIKDAFKAIAYVSRYYSNTKIYKDKEDETKGSV
;
A
#
# COMPACT_ATOMS: atom_id res chain seq x y z
N MET A 1 -14.36 -4.19 13.19
CA MET A 1 -13.14 -4.92 12.79
C MET A 1 -13.27 -6.39 13.18
N GLU A 2 -14.19 -7.13 12.54
CA GLU A 2 -14.26 -8.60 12.63
C GLU A 2 -13.41 -9.31 11.55
N ALA A 3 -12.86 -8.54 10.61
CA ALA A 3 -12.14 -8.98 9.41
C ALA A 3 -10.76 -9.60 9.64
N LEU A 4 -10.09 -9.28 10.76
CA LEU A 4 -8.71 -9.69 10.97
C LEU A 4 -8.64 -11.13 11.51
N PRO A 5 -7.77 -11.98 10.95
CA PRO A 5 -7.61 -13.36 11.43
C PRO A 5 -7.05 -13.35 12.86
N LYS A 6 -7.72 -14.07 13.77
CA LYS A 6 -7.24 -14.32 15.13
C LYS A 6 -6.63 -15.74 15.19
N PRO A 7 -5.57 -15.98 15.99
CA PRO A 7 -4.85 -15.06 16.89
C PRO A 7 -3.64 -14.37 16.23
N GLY A 8 -3.20 -13.24 16.81
CA GLY A 8 -1.95 -12.55 16.45
C GLY A 8 -2.11 -11.22 15.70
N SER A 9 -3.28 -10.93 15.14
CA SER A 9 -3.53 -9.67 14.43
C SER A 9 -3.65 -8.45 15.37
N SER A 10 -3.13 -7.29 14.94
CA SER A 10 -3.33 -6.00 15.60
C SER A 10 -4.26 -5.11 14.77
N ALA A 11 -5.28 -4.56 15.42
CA ALA A 11 -6.18 -3.55 14.86
C ALA A 11 -5.71 -2.09 15.10
N LYS A 12 -4.56 -1.90 15.78
CA LYS A 12 -4.01 -0.57 16.08
C LYS A 12 -3.23 -0.04 14.87
N ASN A 13 -2.57 1.13 14.98
CA ASN A 13 -1.62 1.59 13.98
C ASN A 13 -0.20 1.11 14.36
N PRO A 14 0.47 0.25 13.58
CA PRO A 14 0.03 -0.34 12.30
C PRO A 14 -0.97 -1.50 12.47
N ILE A 15 -1.84 -1.68 11.46
CA ILE A 15 -2.74 -2.83 11.36
C ILE A 15 -1.88 -4.01 10.92
N ASP A 16 -1.82 -5.05 11.75
CA ASP A 16 -1.05 -6.27 11.49
C ASP A 16 -2.01 -7.43 11.27
N VAL A 17 -1.93 -8.05 10.10
CA VAL A 17 -2.80 -9.18 9.71
C VAL A 17 -2.17 -10.52 10.15
N ALA A 18 -0.95 -10.53 10.68
CA ALA A 18 -0.24 -11.71 11.20
C ALA A 18 -0.10 -12.89 10.20
N ASN A 19 -0.36 -12.66 8.91
CA ASN A 19 -0.16 -13.60 7.82
C ASN A 19 0.22 -12.83 6.54
N PRO A 20 1.40 -13.09 5.93
CA PRO A 20 1.84 -12.40 4.72
C PRO A 20 1.12 -12.87 3.44
N MET A 21 0.39 -13.99 3.48
CA MET A 21 -0.33 -14.57 2.34
C MET A 21 -1.85 -14.43 2.49
N VAL A 22 -2.30 -13.23 2.88
CA VAL A 22 -3.73 -12.93 2.95
C VAL A 22 -4.30 -12.54 1.61
N HIS A 23 -5.51 -13.02 1.34
CA HIS A 23 -6.26 -12.68 0.14
C HIS A 23 -6.60 -11.19 0.09
N PRO A 24 -6.56 -10.53 -1.09
CA PRO A 24 -6.86 -9.10 -1.22
C PRO A 24 -8.20 -8.65 -0.62
N SER A 25 -9.21 -9.52 -0.59
CA SER A 25 -10.51 -9.21 0.04
C SER A 25 -10.40 -8.91 1.54
N VAL A 26 -9.52 -9.59 2.27
CA VAL A 26 -9.29 -9.34 3.70
C VAL A 26 -8.63 -7.99 3.90
N LEU A 27 -7.66 -7.65 3.04
CA LEU A 27 -6.99 -6.36 3.05
C LEU A 27 -7.97 -5.22 2.74
N ARG A 28 -8.92 -5.45 1.83
CA ARG A 28 -9.97 -4.49 1.46
C ARG A 28 -10.77 -4.06 2.68
N GLU A 29 -11.20 -5.00 3.52
CA GLU A 29 -11.99 -4.69 4.71
C GLU A 29 -11.20 -3.82 5.70
N ALA A 30 -9.91 -4.11 5.89
CA ALA A 30 -9.04 -3.29 6.74
C ALA A 30 -8.86 -1.87 6.17
N LEU A 31 -8.59 -1.74 4.87
CA LEU A 31 -8.38 -0.45 4.22
C LEU A 31 -9.66 0.41 4.17
N VAL A 32 -10.81 -0.20 3.89
CA VAL A 32 -12.11 0.50 3.90
C VAL A 32 -12.49 0.91 5.32
N GLY A 33 -12.28 0.03 6.30
CA GLY A 33 -12.55 0.31 7.70
C GLY A 33 -11.69 1.44 8.25
N ALA A 34 -10.37 1.40 7.99
CA ALA A 34 -9.46 2.50 8.34
C ALA A 34 -9.82 3.79 7.59
N ALA A 35 -10.30 3.69 6.35
CA ALA A 35 -10.73 4.86 5.60
C ALA A 35 -11.96 5.58 6.18
N GLN A 36 -12.75 4.94 7.05
CA GLN A 36 -13.86 5.64 7.72
C GLN A 36 -13.41 6.58 8.84
N ASP A 37 -12.20 6.40 9.38
CA ASP A 37 -11.68 7.26 10.44
C ASP A 37 -11.20 8.59 9.83
N THR A 38 -11.85 9.70 10.16
CA THR A 38 -11.52 11.03 9.63
C THR A 38 -10.13 11.53 10.03
N ARG A 39 -9.46 10.88 10.98
CA ARG A 39 -8.08 11.20 11.40
C ARG A 39 -7.02 10.55 10.52
N ILE A 40 -7.40 9.67 9.59
CA ILE A 40 -6.47 8.98 8.69
C ILE A 40 -6.50 9.68 7.33
N ASP A 41 -5.41 10.36 6.96
CA ASP A 41 -5.31 11.05 5.66
C ASP A 41 -4.68 10.18 4.56
N ILE A 42 -3.78 9.27 4.94
CA ILE A 42 -2.99 8.44 4.02
C ILE A 42 -2.87 7.04 4.61
N GLN A 43 -2.95 6.02 3.75
CA GLN A 43 -2.74 4.62 4.13
C GLN A 43 -1.49 4.07 3.46
N VAL A 44 -0.69 3.29 4.19
CA VAL A 44 0.50 2.60 3.67
C VAL A 44 0.26 1.09 3.78
N LEU A 45 0.21 0.42 2.64
CA LEU A 45 0.05 -1.03 2.55
C LEU A 45 1.40 -1.67 2.24
N ILE A 46 1.85 -2.57 3.11
CA ILE A 46 3.08 -3.34 2.92
C ILE A 46 2.69 -4.76 2.49
N GLN A 47 3.21 -5.23 1.36
CA GLN A 47 2.97 -6.58 0.87
C GLN A 47 4.27 -7.33 0.60
N LEU A 48 4.43 -8.46 1.28
CA LEU A 48 5.63 -9.28 1.25
C LEU A 48 5.45 -10.44 0.25
N LEU A 49 5.32 -10.10 -1.05
CA LEU A 49 4.96 -11.06 -2.11
C LEU A 49 5.90 -12.27 -2.21
N TYR A 50 7.16 -12.12 -1.80
CA TYR A 50 8.13 -13.21 -1.79
C TYR A 50 7.74 -14.39 -0.87
N HIS A 51 6.83 -14.21 0.09
CA HIS A 51 6.33 -15.31 0.93
C HIS A 51 5.49 -16.33 0.15
N TYR A 52 4.88 -15.94 -0.97
CA TYR A 52 4.13 -16.86 -1.82
C TYR A 52 5.01 -17.91 -2.50
N LYS A 53 6.34 -17.73 -2.54
CA LYS A 53 7.29 -18.67 -3.14
C LYS A 53 7.23 -20.06 -2.50
N SER A 54 7.20 -20.14 -1.17
CA SER A 54 7.15 -21.43 -0.48
C SER A 54 5.83 -22.17 -0.76
N MET A 55 4.72 -21.43 -0.83
CA MET A 55 3.42 -21.98 -1.20
C MET A 55 3.40 -22.47 -2.65
N ALA A 56 3.93 -21.67 -3.60
CA ALA A 56 4.01 -22.06 -5.00
C ALA A 56 4.83 -23.34 -5.20
N MET A 57 5.97 -23.46 -4.51
CA MET A 57 6.78 -24.69 -4.49
C MET A 57 6.01 -25.89 -3.93
N GLY A 58 5.31 -25.72 -2.80
CA GLY A 58 4.50 -26.79 -2.21
C GLY A 58 3.34 -27.25 -3.11
N LEU A 59 2.78 -26.34 -3.91
CA LEU A 59 1.73 -26.63 -4.88
C LEU A 59 2.26 -27.14 -6.22
N GLY A 60 3.57 -27.10 -6.47
CA GLY A 60 4.16 -27.41 -7.77
C GLY A 60 3.71 -26.47 -8.90
N LYS A 61 3.40 -25.21 -8.56
CA LYS A 61 2.88 -24.21 -9.51
C LYS A 61 3.86 -23.06 -9.74
N PRO A 62 3.82 -22.41 -10.93
CA PRO A 62 4.50 -21.14 -11.14
C PRO A 62 4.04 -20.09 -10.12
N LEU A 63 4.97 -19.26 -9.63
CA LEU A 63 4.66 -18.22 -8.64
C LEU A 63 3.54 -17.28 -9.10
N LYS A 64 3.51 -16.94 -10.40
CA LYS A 64 2.49 -16.07 -11.01
C LYS A 64 1.06 -16.60 -10.90
N GLU A 65 0.88 -17.91 -10.83
CA GLU A 65 -0.45 -18.52 -10.68
C GLU A 65 -0.94 -18.51 -9.23
N VAL A 66 -0.06 -18.20 -8.29
CA VAL A 66 -0.30 -18.32 -6.86
C VAL A 66 -0.38 -16.94 -6.18
N VAL A 67 0.36 -15.95 -6.68
CA VAL A 67 0.31 -14.58 -6.17
C VAL A 67 -0.89 -13.84 -6.78
N PRO A 68 -1.82 -13.30 -5.97
CA PRO A 68 -2.97 -12.53 -6.48
C PRO A 68 -2.58 -11.07 -6.77
N TYR A 69 -1.51 -10.84 -7.55
CA TYR A 69 -0.92 -9.50 -7.71
C TYR A 69 -1.80 -8.52 -8.49
N MET A 70 -2.49 -9.00 -9.53
CA MET A 70 -3.43 -8.19 -10.29
C MET A 70 -4.63 -7.79 -9.42
N GLU A 71 -5.23 -8.77 -8.73
CA GLU A 71 -6.35 -8.56 -7.82
C GLU A 71 -5.98 -7.61 -6.67
N LEU A 72 -4.76 -7.71 -6.13
CA LEU A 72 -4.23 -6.77 -5.13
C LEU A 72 -4.24 -5.33 -5.65
N VAL A 73 -3.71 -5.12 -6.85
CA VAL A 73 -3.59 -3.79 -7.45
C VAL A 73 -4.97 -3.22 -7.81
N ASP A 74 -5.87 -4.04 -8.35
CA ASP A 74 -7.25 -3.65 -8.64
C ASP A 74 -8.03 -3.31 -7.36
N MET A 75 -7.89 -4.12 -6.31
CA MET A 75 -8.49 -3.85 -5.00
C MET A 75 -8.02 -2.51 -4.42
N ILE A 76 -6.72 -2.20 -4.50
CA ILE A 76 -6.20 -0.91 -4.05
C ILE A 76 -6.86 0.23 -4.82
N GLN A 77 -6.97 0.11 -6.15
CA GLN A 77 -7.58 1.14 -6.98
C GLN A 77 -9.07 1.34 -6.62
N GLU A 78 -9.82 0.26 -6.45
CA GLU A 78 -11.23 0.33 -6.03
C GLU A 78 -11.39 1.02 -4.68
N VAL A 79 -10.55 0.69 -3.68
CA VAL A 79 -10.62 1.33 -2.37
C VAL A 79 -10.26 2.81 -2.46
N ARG A 80 -9.25 3.19 -3.24
CA ARG A 80 -8.89 4.60 -3.45
C ARG A 80 -10.05 5.37 -4.09
N SER A 81 -10.63 4.83 -5.16
CA SER A 81 -11.76 5.44 -5.85
C SER A 81 -13.01 5.54 -4.97
N GLY A 82 -13.30 4.53 -4.16
CA GLY A 82 -14.47 4.49 -3.29
C GLY A 82 -14.35 5.33 -2.02
N THR A 83 -13.14 5.50 -1.48
CA THR A 83 -12.92 6.21 -0.20
C THR A 83 -12.33 7.60 -0.36
N GLY A 84 -11.76 7.92 -1.52
CA GLY A 84 -11.01 9.16 -1.75
C GLY A 84 -9.66 9.23 -1.04
N LYS A 85 -9.28 8.23 -0.23
CA LYS A 85 -8.02 8.25 0.51
C LYS A 85 -6.87 7.67 -0.32
N PRO A 86 -5.70 8.36 -0.38
CA PRO A 86 -4.52 7.81 -1.03
C PRO A 86 -4.03 6.56 -0.30
N ILE A 87 -3.63 5.56 -1.09
CA ILE A 87 -2.94 4.35 -0.64
C ILE A 87 -1.57 4.32 -1.30
N VAL A 88 -0.53 4.14 -0.50
CA VAL A 88 0.85 3.89 -0.92
C VAL A 88 1.15 2.42 -0.74
N LEU A 89 1.69 1.76 -1.76
CA LEU A 89 2.05 0.35 -1.70
C LEU A 89 3.57 0.19 -1.53
N VAL A 90 4.00 -0.70 -0.65
CA VAL A 90 5.40 -1.04 -0.41
C VAL A 90 5.58 -2.52 -0.69
N LEU A 91 6.55 -2.86 -1.54
CA LEU A 91 6.86 -4.22 -2.00
C LEU A 91 8.31 -4.60 -1.64
N PRO A 92 8.60 -4.91 -0.37
CA PRO A 92 9.94 -5.36 0.01
C PRO A 92 10.33 -6.65 -0.70
N ASN A 93 11.55 -6.69 -1.23
CA ASN A 93 12.16 -7.94 -1.69
C ASN A 93 13.44 -8.27 -0.92
N LEU A 94 13.39 -9.33 -0.11
CA LEU A 94 14.55 -9.88 0.59
C LEU A 94 15.23 -11.03 -0.18
N LYS A 95 14.60 -11.56 -1.25
CA LYS A 95 15.10 -12.68 -2.05
C LYS A 95 15.55 -12.19 -3.43
N ARG A 96 16.82 -11.78 -3.51
CA ARG A 96 17.43 -11.19 -4.72
C ARG A 96 18.55 -12.04 -5.33
N ASP A 97 18.67 -13.28 -4.88
CA ASP A 97 19.58 -14.27 -5.46
C ASP A 97 19.04 -14.83 -6.79
N ASN A 98 19.91 -15.53 -7.52
CA ASN A 98 19.59 -16.09 -8.83
C ASN A 98 18.48 -17.15 -8.79
N GLU A 99 18.26 -17.80 -7.65
CA GLU A 99 17.20 -18.81 -7.52
C GLU A 99 15.79 -18.21 -7.37
N ASN A 100 15.70 -16.90 -7.11
CA ASN A 100 14.46 -16.19 -6.83
C ASN A 100 14.11 -15.13 -7.91
N MET A 101 14.56 -15.32 -9.15
CA MET A 101 14.24 -14.42 -10.27
C MET A 101 12.74 -14.29 -10.56
N ASP A 102 11.94 -15.31 -10.26
CA ASP A 102 10.47 -15.26 -10.38
C ASP A 102 9.83 -14.32 -9.35
N VAL A 103 10.44 -14.15 -8.17
CA VAL A 103 10.03 -13.15 -7.18
C VAL A 103 10.29 -11.74 -7.69
N GLU A 104 11.46 -11.49 -8.28
CA GLU A 104 11.80 -10.22 -8.91
C GLU A 104 10.83 -9.88 -10.06
N GLU A 105 10.48 -10.87 -10.89
CA GLU A 105 9.51 -10.72 -11.96
C GLU A 105 8.14 -10.28 -11.41
N ILE A 106 7.61 -10.98 -10.40
CA ILE A 106 6.32 -10.63 -9.78
C ILE A 106 6.32 -9.23 -9.18
N ILE A 107 7.39 -8.83 -8.49
CA ILE A 107 7.48 -7.50 -7.87
C ILE A 107 7.52 -6.41 -8.94
N ARG A 108 8.26 -6.63 -10.03
CA ARG A 108 8.33 -5.70 -11.18
C ARG A 108 6.99 -5.57 -11.89
N GLU A 109 6.30 -6.67 -12.13
CA GLU A 109 4.97 -6.64 -12.74
C GLU A 109 3.95 -5.95 -11.86
N THR A 110 3.92 -6.29 -10.56
CA THR A 110 3.03 -5.63 -9.58
C THR A 110 3.28 -4.11 -9.56
N ARG A 111 4.55 -3.70 -9.58
CA ARG A 111 4.95 -2.29 -9.67
C ARG A 111 4.44 -1.63 -10.94
N SER A 112 4.65 -2.25 -12.11
CA SER A 112 4.16 -1.71 -13.39
C SER A 112 2.65 -1.48 -13.32
N LYS A 113 1.90 -2.46 -12.82
CA LYS A 113 0.44 -2.41 -12.72
C LYS A 113 -0.07 -1.39 -11.71
N ALA A 114 0.64 -1.22 -10.60
CA ALA A 114 0.36 -0.16 -9.63
C ALA A 114 0.58 1.23 -10.25
N VAL A 115 1.70 1.43 -10.95
CA VAL A 115 2.03 2.70 -11.62
C VAL A 115 1.04 3.03 -12.74
N GLU A 116 0.62 2.06 -13.54
CA GLU A 116 -0.43 2.21 -14.56
C GLU A 116 -1.74 2.77 -13.96
N ARG A 117 -2.02 2.49 -12.69
CA ARG A 117 -3.20 2.98 -11.93
C ARG A 117 -2.87 4.19 -11.05
N ASN A 118 -1.74 4.85 -11.25
CA ASN A 118 -1.28 5.99 -10.44
C ASN A 118 -1.18 5.68 -8.93
N ILE A 119 -0.84 4.44 -8.58
CA ILE A 119 -0.58 4.02 -7.19
C ILE A 119 0.92 4.18 -6.92
N PRO A 120 1.34 5.04 -5.95
CA PRO A 120 2.74 5.15 -5.56
C PRO A 120 3.25 3.83 -5.00
N VAL A 121 4.41 3.37 -5.49
CA VAL A 121 4.98 2.09 -5.10
C VAL A 121 6.47 2.21 -4.74
N PHE A 122 6.88 1.62 -3.62
CA PHE A 122 8.24 1.71 -3.09
C PHE A 122 8.80 0.33 -2.72
N ASP A 123 10.12 0.21 -2.71
CA ASP A 123 10.81 -1.03 -2.28
C ASP A 123 10.85 -1.14 -0.75
N ASP A 124 10.87 -0.02 -0.04
CA ASP A 124 10.94 0.01 1.40
C ASP A 124 10.10 1.13 2.03
N ILE A 125 9.90 0.98 3.33
CA ILE A 125 9.04 1.86 4.11
C ILE A 125 9.68 3.24 4.32
N LYS A 126 11.01 3.33 4.33
CA LYS A 126 11.75 4.57 4.60
C LYS A 126 11.56 5.54 3.44
N ASP A 127 11.68 5.06 2.21
CA ASP A 127 11.46 5.87 1.01
C ASP A 127 9.98 6.25 0.85
N ALA A 128 9.06 5.35 1.18
CA ALA A 128 7.63 5.67 1.21
C ALA A 128 7.32 6.82 2.19
N PHE A 129 7.80 6.74 3.44
CA PHE A 129 7.59 7.81 4.42
C PHE A 129 8.32 9.11 4.07
N LYS A 130 9.50 9.02 3.46
CA LYS A 130 10.23 10.19 2.98
C LYS A 130 9.45 10.92 1.88
N ALA A 131 8.90 10.18 0.93
CA ALA A 131 8.04 10.75 -0.11
C ALA A 131 6.78 11.39 0.48
N ILE A 132 6.11 10.71 1.42
CA ILE A 132 4.95 11.26 2.14
C ILE A 132 5.34 12.57 2.85
N ALA A 133 6.47 12.59 3.57
CA ALA A 133 6.93 13.79 4.27
C ALA A 133 7.19 14.97 3.33
N TYR A 134 7.75 14.73 2.14
CA TYR A 134 7.95 15.78 1.14
C TYR A 134 6.63 16.33 0.59
N VAL A 135 5.67 15.45 0.29
CA VAL A 135 4.34 15.87 -0.17
C VAL A 135 3.62 16.66 0.92
N SER A 136 3.61 16.16 2.16
CA SER A 136 3.00 16.86 3.29
C SER A 136 3.62 18.23 3.52
N ARG A 137 4.96 18.34 3.44
CA ARG A 137 5.66 19.63 3.58
C ARG A 137 5.31 20.59 2.45
N TYR A 138 5.23 20.09 1.21
CA TYR A 138 4.82 20.90 0.07
C TYR A 138 3.42 21.49 0.28
N TYR A 139 2.45 20.66 0.66
CA TYR A 139 1.07 21.10 0.92
C TYR A 139 0.99 22.11 2.09
N SER A 140 1.68 21.84 3.19
CA SER A 140 1.74 22.78 4.33
C SER A 140 2.32 24.13 3.93
N ASN A 141 3.39 24.15 3.13
CA ASN A 141 3.98 25.40 2.65
C ASN A 141 3.02 26.14 1.70
N THR A 142 2.40 25.45 0.74
CA THR A 142 1.43 26.09 -0.17
C THR A 142 0.22 26.66 0.55
N LYS A 143 -0.24 26.01 1.63
CA LYS A 143 -1.33 26.53 2.46
C LYS A 143 -0.91 27.85 3.13
N ILE A 144 0.29 27.90 3.71
CA ILE A 144 0.85 29.13 4.30
C ILE A 144 0.91 30.27 3.27
N TYR A 145 1.27 29.99 2.02
CA TYR A 145 1.29 31.02 0.98
C TYR A 145 -0.10 31.53 0.61
N LYS A 146 -1.11 30.63 0.49
CA LYS A 146 -2.49 31.02 0.21
C LYS A 146 -3.11 31.84 1.34
N ASP A 147 -2.93 31.40 2.58
CA ASP A 147 -3.48 32.10 3.75
C ASP A 147 -2.91 33.54 3.85
N LYS A 148 -1.62 33.73 3.52
CA LYS A 148 -1.00 35.07 3.46
C LYS A 148 -1.53 35.96 2.34
N GLU A 149 -1.84 35.40 1.17
CA GLU A 149 -2.43 36.15 0.05
C GLU A 149 -3.87 36.61 0.36
N ASP A 150 -4.63 35.79 1.08
CA ASP A 150 -6.00 36.14 1.48
C ASP A 150 -6.02 37.19 2.61
N GLU A 151 -5.08 37.13 3.56
CA GLU A 151 -4.89 38.19 4.58
C GLU A 151 -4.51 39.55 3.97
N THR A 152 -3.72 39.56 2.88
CA THR A 152 -3.36 40.79 2.17
C THR A 152 -4.50 41.34 1.31
N LYS A 153 -5.41 40.50 0.81
CA LYS A 153 -6.59 40.92 0.03
C LYS A 153 -7.77 41.37 0.89
N GLY A 154 -7.87 40.93 2.15
CA GLY A 154 -8.91 41.32 3.10
C GLY A 154 -8.65 42.64 3.85
N SER A 155 -7.53 43.31 3.60
CA SER A 155 -7.11 44.54 4.31
C SER A 155 -7.31 45.84 3.51
N VAL A 156 -8.25 45.86 2.55
CA VAL A 156 -8.61 47.06 1.74
C VAL A 156 -10.05 47.47 1.99
#